data_AF-A0A524EWM0-F1
#
_entry.id   AF-A0A524EWM0-F1
#
_cell.length_a   1.000
_cell.length_b   1.000
_cell.length_c   1.000
_cell.angle_alpha   90.00
_cell.angle_beta   90.00
_cell.angle_gamma   90.00
#
_symmetry.space_group_name_H-M   'P 1'
#
loop_
_entity.id
_entity.type
_entity.pdbx_description
1 polymer ?
#
loop_
_entity_poly.entity_id
_entity_poly.type
_entity_poly.pdbx_seq_one_letter_code
_entity_poly.pdbx_strand_id
1 'polypeptide(L)'
;MAINIGQWIVFSTLILLFLVFIFFDAFKRDEPYGNIAYIAAVIPSLYMWYLVTIPTNLSYYEGWGATGAWVVLTGLWSITMIRDIILVMQKRKDIDDVALWLGIAFIIMLVASAILPIDVLIEHMQGTTNLVMGFLYMPDVHYTAHPTTLLLLRILSTFIVIGLIVPMIRDFRGQPVNMFALLIVTILISAPFALISYLWLPEFWYALLSAFAVMFFVMMLLLTRGGNQHKKIRPPIKKPSTRPKSAAKKEEETKSEEE
;
A
#
# COMPACT_ATOMS: atom_id res chain seq x y z
N MET A 1 21.47 -29.47 -7.74
CA MET A 1 21.06 -29.46 -9.17
C MET A 1 20.37 -28.13 -9.42
N ALA A 2 20.68 -27.41 -10.50
CA ALA A 2 20.13 -26.09 -10.74
C ALA A 2 18.62 -26.15 -11.12
N ILE A 3 17.90 -25.05 -10.91
CA ILE A 3 16.51 -24.87 -11.35
C ILE A 3 16.39 -25.30 -12.82
N ASN A 4 15.44 -26.18 -13.13
CA ASN A 4 15.22 -26.64 -14.50
C ASN A 4 14.80 -25.47 -15.38
N ILE A 5 15.27 -25.42 -16.63
CA ILE A 5 14.89 -24.37 -17.58
C ILE A 5 13.38 -24.24 -17.76
N GLY A 6 12.62 -25.34 -17.64
CA GLY A 6 11.16 -25.31 -17.64
C GLY A 6 10.56 -24.48 -16.49
N GLN A 7 11.14 -24.56 -15.28
CA GLN A 7 10.69 -23.77 -14.13
C GLN A 7 10.98 -22.28 -14.33
N TRP A 8 12.12 -21.95 -14.94
CA TRP A 8 12.44 -20.57 -15.33
C TRP A 8 11.46 -20.03 -16.37
N ILE A 9 11.12 -20.82 -17.39
CA ILE A 9 10.15 -20.43 -18.42
C ILE A 9 8.79 -20.13 -17.77
N VAL A 10 8.32 -20.97 -16.85
CA VAL A 10 7.05 -20.74 -16.14
C VAL A 10 7.12 -19.46 -15.32
N PHE A 11 8.17 -19.27 -14.52
CA PHE A 11 8.33 -18.06 -13.71
C PHE A 11 8.37 -16.79 -14.57
N SER A 12 9.17 -16.77 -15.64
CA SER A 12 9.23 -15.65 -16.58
C SER A 12 7.86 -15.37 -17.21
N THR A 13 7.10 -16.40 -17.55
CA THR A 13 5.74 -16.25 -18.08
C THR A 13 4.79 -15.58 -17.08
N LEU A 14 4.88 -15.95 -15.79
CA LEU A 14 4.09 -15.31 -14.72
C LEU A 14 4.49 -13.86 -14.50
N ILE A 15 5.78 -13.53 -14.62
CA ILE A 15 6.25 -12.13 -14.59
C ILE A 15 5.72 -11.34 -15.78
N LEU A 16 5.71 -11.92 -16.99
CA LEU A 16 5.12 -11.28 -18.16
C LEU A 16 3.62 -11.03 -17.99
N LEU A 17 2.88 -12.00 -17.43
CA LEU A 17 1.47 -11.83 -17.09
C LEU A 17 1.27 -10.65 -16.13
N PHE A 18 2.08 -10.57 -15.07
CA PHE A 18 2.07 -9.44 -14.14
C PHE A 18 2.35 -8.10 -14.84
N LEU A 19 3.32 -8.06 -15.75
CA LEU A 19 3.61 -6.84 -16.53
C LEU A 19 2.43 -6.41 -17.38
N VAL A 20 1.71 -7.36 -18.00
CA VAL A 20 0.47 -7.06 -18.74
C VAL A 20 -0.56 -6.39 -17.82
N PHE A 21 -0.74 -6.88 -16.59
CA PHE A 21 -1.64 -6.25 -15.61
C PHE A 21 -1.15 -4.86 -15.17
N ILE A 22 0.17 -4.66 -14.99
CA ILE A 22 0.72 -3.32 -14.73
C ILE A 22 0.36 -2.35 -15.83
N PHE A 23 0.57 -2.73 -17.09
CA PHE A 23 0.27 -1.87 -18.23
C PHE A 23 -1.23 -1.64 -18.37
N PHE A 24 -2.05 -2.68 -18.20
CA PHE A 24 -3.50 -2.56 -18.21
C PHE A 24 -3.99 -1.52 -17.18
N ASP A 25 -3.56 -1.67 -15.93
CA ASP A 25 -3.86 -0.74 -14.83
C ASP A 25 -3.36 0.69 -15.12
N ALA A 26 -2.22 0.84 -15.82
CA ALA A 26 -1.66 2.15 -16.14
C ALA A 26 -2.46 2.88 -17.24
N PHE A 27 -3.12 2.15 -18.16
CA PHE A 27 -3.77 2.73 -19.33
C PHE A 27 -5.31 2.73 -19.29
N LYS A 28 -5.97 1.78 -18.62
CA LYS A 28 -7.44 1.69 -18.55
C LYS A 28 -7.97 2.15 -17.20
N ARG A 29 -8.47 3.39 -17.19
CA ARG A 29 -8.58 4.22 -15.98
C ARG A 29 -9.98 4.42 -15.41
N ASP A 30 -11.02 4.02 -16.13
CA ASP A 30 -12.41 4.21 -15.70
C ASP A 30 -13.06 2.93 -15.16
N GLU A 31 -12.31 1.82 -15.10
CA GLU A 31 -12.82 0.56 -14.58
C GLU A 31 -12.42 0.38 -13.11
N PRO A 32 -13.31 -0.17 -12.25
CA PRO A 32 -13.05 -0.39 -10.82
C PRO A 32 -11.91 -1.39 -10.52
N TYR A 33 -11.24 -1.87 -11.56
CA TYR A 33 -10.22 -2.91 -11.54
C TYR A 33 -8.80 -2.39 -11.73
N GLY A 34 -8.56 -1.06 -11.76
CA GLY A 34 -7.26 -0.44 -12.06
C GLY A 34 -6.11 -0.70 -11.06
N ASN A 35 -6.29 -1.61 -10.11
CA ASN A 35 -5.31 -2.01 -9.09
C ASN A 35 -5.09 -3.53 -9.03
N ILE A 36 -5.61 -4.31 -9.99
CA ILE A 36 -5.48 -5.78 -9.99
C ILE A 36 -4.00 -6.21 -10.03
N ALA A 37 -3.08 -5.38 -10.52
CA ALA A 37 -1.66 -5.73 -10.54
C ALA A 37 -1.10 -6.09 -9.14
N TYR A 38 -1.66 -5.54 -8.05
CA TYR A 38 -1.26 -5.94 -6.68
C TYR A 38 -1.58 -7.40 -6.39
N ILE A 39 -2.74 -7.89 -6.84
CA ILE A 39 -3.13 -9.30 -6.71
C ILE A 39 -2.32 -10.15 -7.69
N ALA A 40 -2.15 -9.69 -8.93
CA ALA A 40 -1.38 -10.41 -9.93
C ALA A 40 0.09 -10.64 -9.50
N ALA A 41 0.68 -9.71 -8.72
CA ALA A 41 2.01 -9.85 -8.15
C ALA A 41 2.15 -11.03 -7.16
N VAL A 42 1.05 -11.46 -6.53
CA VAL A 42 1.05 -12.57 -5.58
C VAL A 42 1.36 -13.89 -6.31
N ILE A 43 0.87 -14.06 -7.53
CA ILE A 43 1.00 -15.31 -8.32
C ILE A 43 2.48 -15.72 -8.55
N PRO A 44 3.35 -14.88 -9.15
CA PRO A 44 4.76 -15.23 -9.35
C PRO A 44 5.51 -15.42 -8.02
N SER A 45 5.12 -14.73 -6.95
CA SER A 45 5.71 -14.95 -5.62
C SER A 45 5.32 -16.31 -5.03
N LEU A 46 4.05 -16.70 -5.10
CA LEU A 46 3.58 -18.02 -4.69
C LEU A 46 4.27 -19.13 -5.48
N TYR A 47 4.52 -18.92 -6.78
CA TYR A 47 5.28 -19.88 -7.58
C TYR A 47 6.73 -20.01 -7.11
N MET A 48 7.41 -18.89 -6.80
CA MET A 48 8.75 -18.95 -6.20
C MET A 48 8.74 -19.69 -4.86
N TRP A 49 7.67 -19.53 -4.08
CA TRP A 49 7.50 -20.27 -2.85
C TRP A 49 7.35 -21.77 -3.07
N TYR A 50 6.53 -22.14 -4.05
CA TYR A 50 6.38 -23.53 -4.48
C TYR A 50 7.72 -24.12 -4.94
N LEU A 51 8.57 -23.38 -5.67
CA LEU A 51 9.88 -23.89 -6.08
C LEU A 51 10.80 -24.23 -4.90
N VAL A 52 10.68 -23.50 -3.78
CA VAL A 52 11.42 -23.78 -2.53
C VAL A 52 10.95 -25.07 -1.85
N THR A 53 9.71 -25.53 -2.12
CA THR A 53 9.20 -26.81 -1.60
C THR A 53 9.88 -28.04 -2.22
N ILE A 54 10.48 -27.87 -3.42
CA ILE A 54 10.96 -28.99 -4.23
C ILE A 54 12.38 -29.38 -3.77
N PRO A 55 12.59 -30.60 -3.22
CA PRO A 55 13.88 -31.00 -2.64
C PRO A 55 15.05 -31.00 -3.64
N THR A 56 14.81 -31.17 -4.93
CA THR A 56 15.87 -31.21 -5.94
C THR A 56 16.55 -29.85 -6.19
N ASN A 57 15.90 -28.76 -5.77
CA ASN A 57 16.35 -27.39 -5.96
C ASN A 57 17.21 -26.86 -4.77
N LEU A 58 17.44 -27.70 -3.76
CA LEU A 58 18.01 -27.34 -2.44
C LEU A 58 19.25 -26.41 -2.49
N SER A 59 20.27 -26.76 -3.28
CA SER A 59 21.57 -26.06 -3.23
C SER A 59 21.53 -24.61 -3.69
N TYR A 60 20.47 -24.17 -4.40
CA TYR A 60 20.31 -22.78 -4.83
C TYR A 60 19.50 -21.94 -3.83
N TYR A 61 18.75 -22.58 -2.93
CA TYR A 61 17.81 -21.89 -2.04
C TYR A 61 18.22 -21.93 -0.57
N GLU A 62 19.38 -22.49 -0.22
CA GLU A 62 19.99 -22.35 1.10
C GLU A 62 20.16 -20.85 1.43
N GLY A 63 19.35 -20.34 2.36
CA GLY A 63 19.31 -18.93 2.75
C GLY A 63 18.40 -18.03 1.92
N TRP A 64 17.80 -18.52 0.82
CA TRP A 64 16.75 -17.83 0.06
C TRP A 64 15.39 -18.07 0.70
N GLY A 65 15.01 -19.34 0.96
CA GLY A 65 13.86 -19.73 1.79
C GLY A 65 12.55 -18.96 1.53
N ALA A 66 11.76 -18.78 2.59
CA ALA A 66 10.57 -17.92 2.57
C ALA A 66 10.93 -16.44 2.32
N THR A 67 12.05 -15.98 2.88
CA THR A 67 12.52 -14.59 2.78
C THR A 67 12.65 -14.09 1.35
N GLY A 68 13.18 -14.90 0.44
CA GLY A 68 13.35 -14.48 -0.93
C GLY A 68 12.07 -14.56 -1.77
N ALA A 69 11.09 -15.40 -1.41
CA ALA A 69 9.74 -15.32 -2.00
C ALA A 69 9.06 -13.99 -1.61
N TRP A 70 9.27 -13.55 -0.36
CA TRP A 70 8.86 -12.23 0.12
C TRP A 70 9.62 -11.08 -0.54
N VAL A 71 10.91 -11.24 -0.85
CA VAL A 71 11.66 -10.26 -1.67
C VAL A 71 11.06 -10.11 -3.06
N VAL A 72 10.69 -11.23 -3.71
CA VAL A 72 10.03 -11.17 -5.02
C VAL A 72 8.69 -10.43 -4.90
N LEU A 73 7.85 -10.78 -3.92
CA LEU A 73 6.56 -10.12 -3.71
C LEU A 73 6.71 -8.62 -3.46
N THR A 74 7.56 -8.26 -2.50
CA THR A 74 7.79 -6.85 -2.15
C THR A 74 8.46 -6.09 -3.28
N GLY A 75 9.28 -6.74 -4.12
CA GLY A 75 9.84 -6.16 -5.34
C GLY A 75 8.75 -5.83 -6.37
N LEU A 76 7.85 -6.78 -6.64
CA LEU A 76 6.75 -6.57 -7.57
C LEU A 76 5.76 -5.52 -7.06
N TRP A 77 5.42 -5.54 -5.76
CA TRP A 77 4.62 -4.48 -5.14
C TRP A 77 5.31 -3.12 -5.11
N SER A 78 6.65 -3.09 -5.04
CA SER A 78 7.38 -1.83 -5.18
C SER A 78 7.21 -1.25 -6.59
N ILE A 79 7.23 -2.09 -7.63
CA ILE A 79 7.00 -1.64 -9.01
C ILE A 79 5.58 -1.09 -9.18
N THR A 80 4.55 -1.78 -8.66
CA THR A 80 3.17 -1.26 -8.70
C THR A 80 3.02 0.04 -7.90
N MET A 81 3.71 0.16 -6.78
CA MET A 81 3.76 1.41 -6.00
C MET A 81 4.44 2.56 -6.74
N ILE A 82 5.56 2.32 -7.42
CA ILE A 82 6.22 3.36 -8.23
C ILE A 82 5.24 3.89 -9.28
N ARG A 83 4.58 2.98 -10.02
CA ARG A 83 3.54 3.33 -10.98
C ARG A 83 2.45 4.19 -10.32
N ASP A 84 1.96 3.77 -9.16
CA ASP A 84 0.84 4.44 -8.50
C ASP A 84 1.22 5.80 -7.93
N ILE A 85 2.41 5.96 -7.35
CA ILE A 85 2.93 7.27 -6.93
C ILE A 85 2.98 8.22 -8.13
N ILE A 86 3.48 7.77 -9.28
CA ILE A 86 3.52 8.58 -10.52
C ILE A 86 2.09 8.98 -10.94
N LEU A 87 1.15 8.04 -10.93
CA LEU A 87 -0.24 8.30 -11.32
C LEU A 87 -0.99 9.20 -10.33
N VAL A 88 -0.77 9.03 -9.02
CA VAL A 88 -1.30 9.89 -7.94
C VAL A 88 -0.75 11.31 -8.09
N MET A 89 0.53 11.48 -8.38
CA MET A 89 1.12 12.80 -8.64
C MET A 89 0.46 13.50 -9.83
N GLN A 90 0.02 12.75 -10.83
CA GLN A 90 -0.74 13.26 -11.98
C GLN A 90 -2.25 13.45 -11.68
N LYS A 91 -2.68 13.30 -10.42
CA LYS A 91 -4.09 13.33 -9.99
C LYS A 91 -4.96 12.33 -10.75
N ARG A 92 -4.37 11.20 -11.13
CA ARG A 92 -5.05 10.19 -11.93
C ARG A 92 -5.69 9.08 -11.09
N LYS A 93 -5.34 9.00 -9.81
CA LYS A 93 -5.61 7.87 -8.94
C LYS A 93 -5.72 8.33 -7.49
N ASP A 94 -6.62 7.70 -6.75
CA ASP A 94 -6.82 7.92 -5.32
C ASP A 94 -5.98 6.94 -4.50
N ILE A 95 -5.46 7.41 -3.38
CA ILE A 95 -4.50 6.68 -2.54
C ILE A 95 -5.19 5.63 -1.69
N ASP A 96 -6.41 5.94 -1.24
CA ASP A 96 -7.22 5.02 -0.44
C ASP A 96 -7.44 3.70 -1.19
N ASP A 97 -7.67 3.77 -2.51
CA ASP A 97 -7.79 2.58 -3.36
C ASP A 97 -6.46 1.81 -3.43
N VAL A 98 -5.33 2.50 -3.54
CA VAL A 98 -4.01 1.86 -3.58
C VAL A 98 -3.74 1.09 -2.29
N ALA A 99 -3.99 1.71 -1.13
CA ALA A 99 -3.82 1.08 0.18
C ALA A 99 -4.79 -0.09 0.37
N LEU A 100 -6.04 0.05 -0.05
CA LEU A 100 -7.06 -1.00 0.00
C LEU A 100 -6.63 -2.24 -0.81
N TRP A 101 -6.22 -2.04 -2.05
CA TRP A 101 -5.85 -3.15 -2.93
C TRP A 101 -4.52 -3.82 -2.53
N LEU A 102 -3.56 -3.07 -1.99
CA LEU A 102 -2.38 -3.65 -1.35
C LEU A 102 -2.78 -4.50 -0.14
N GLY A 103 -3.70 -4.01 0.70
CA GLY A 103 -4.23 -4.76 1.85
C GLY A 103 -4.94 -6.05 1.44
N ILE A 104 -5.78 -5.99 0.40
CA ILE A 104 -6.46 -7.18 -0.16
C ILE A 104 -5.42 -8.18 -0.69
N ALA A 105 -4.42 -7.73 -1.46
CA ALA A 105 -3.36 -8.60 -1.96
C ALA A 105 -2.56 -9.25 -0.83
N PHE A 106 -2.30 -8.51 0.26
CA PHE A 106 -1.67 -9.04 1.46
C PHE A 106 -2.53 -10.11 2.14
N ILE A 107 -3.84 -9.89 2.29
CA ILE A 107 -4.75 -10.89 2.84
C ILE A 107 -4.77 -12.16 1.97
N ILE A 108 -4.84 -12.01 0.63
CA ILE A 108 -4.80 -13.14 -0.29
C ILE A 108 -3.51 -13.94 -0.10
N MET A 109 -2.37 -13.25 0.06
CA MET A 109 -1.09 -13.91 0.32
C MET A 109 -1.10 -14.68 1.65
N LEU A 110 -1.66 -14.13 2.72
CA LEU A 110 -1.79 -14.81 4.01
C LEU A 110 -2.72 -16.03 3.94
N VAL A 111 -3.84 -15.92 3.23
CA VAL A 111 -4.75 -17.04 3.01
C VAL A 111 -4.05 -18.14 2.20
N ALA A 112 -3.35 -17.76 1.14
CA ALA A 112 -2.60 -18.69 0.32
C ALA A 112 -1.49 -19.38 1.12
N SER A 113 -0.79 -18.66 2.01
CA SER A 113 0.25 -19.24 2.87
C SER A 113 -0.34 -20.19 3.91
N ALA A 114 -1.52 -19.89 4.46
CA ALA A 114 -2.20 -20.74 5.43
C ALA A 114 -2.77 -22.05 4.84
N ILE A 115 -3.05 -22.09 3.53
CA ILE A 115 -3.57 -23.29 2.85
C ILE A 115 -2.43 -24.27 2.53
N LEU A 116 -1.17 -23.84 2.55
CA LEU A 116 -0.05 -24.74 2.30
C LEU A 116 0.06 -25.80 3.40
N PRO A 117 0.34 -27.07 3.04
CA PRO A 117 0.33 -28.17 3.99
C PRO A 117 1.41 -27.99 5.07
N ILE A 118 0.95 -27.91 6.32
CA ILE A 118 1.79 -27.75 7.53
C ILE A 118 2.42 -29.10 7.93
N ASP A 119 1.72 -30.19 7.61
CA ASP A 119 1.98 -31.53 8.14
C ASP A 119 3.19 -32.23 7.49
N VAL A 120 3.66 -31.70 6.37
CA VAL A 120 4.97 -32.01 5.80
C VAL A 120 5.86 -30.83 6.16
N LEU A 121 6.52 -30.86 7.32
CA LEU A 121 7.56 -29.90 7.68
C LEU A 121 8.67 -29.97 6.63
N ILE A 122 8.51 -29.24 5.53
CA ILE A 122 9.56 -29.06 4.54
C ILE A 122 10.56 -28.12 5.22
N GLU A 123 11.60 -28.70 5.82
CA GLU A 123 12.64 -28.04 6.61
C GLU A 123 13.19 -26.78 5.90
N HIS A 124 13.21 -26.80 4.57
CA HIS A 124 13.70 -25.71 3.72
C HIS A 124 12.75 -24.51 3.57
N MET A 125 11.43 -24.70 3.73
CA MET A 125 10.47 -23.60 3.79
C MET A 125 10.51 -22.89 5.14
N GLN A 126 10.78 -23.66 6.20
CA GLN A 126 10.83 -23.14 7.57
C GLN A 126 12.22 -22.68 7.99
N GLY A 127 13.26 -22.99 7.22
CA GLY A 127 14.66 -22.66 7.52
C GLY A 127 14.95 -21.16 7.68
N THR A 128 14.01 -20.28 7.32
CA THR A 128 14.07 -18.83 7.58
C THR A 128 12.84 -18.32 8.32
N THR A 129 12.17 -19.15 9.15
CA THR A 129 10.95 -18.79 9.88
C THR A 129 11.00 -19.31 11.32
N ASN A 130 10.47 -18.55 12.28
CA ASN A 130 10.28 -19.02 13.67
C ASN A 130 9.00 -19.88 13.78
N LEU A 131 8.83 -20.65 14.83
CA LEU A 131 7.66 -21.49 15.14
C LEU A 131 6.31 -20.74 15.03
N VAL A 132 6.27 -19.47 15.45
CA VAL A 132 5.06 -18.62 15.34
C VAL A 132 4.89 -18.02 13.94
N MET A 133 5.99 -17.58 13.33
CA MET A 133 5.98 -16.98 11.98
C MET A 133 5.85 -18.02 10.87
N GLY A 134 6.20 -19.27 11.15
CA GLY A 134 6.16 -20.42 10.25
C GLY A 134 4.75 -20.84 9.88
N PHE A 135 3.75 -20.55 10.72
CA PHE A 135 2.33 -20.81 10.40
C PHE A 135 1.85 -19.98 9.19
N LEU A 136 2.31 -18.74 9.07
CA LEU A 136 2.02 -17.88 7.91
C LEU A 136 3.21 -17.81 6.95
N TYR A 137 4.24 -18.63 7.20
CA TYR A 137 5.53 -18.62 6.52
C TYR A 137 6.10 -17.19 6.33
N MET A 138 5.97 -16.35 7.35
CA MET A 138 6.57 -15.02 7.36
C MET A 138 8.08 -15.12 7.55
N PRO A 139 8.88 -14.23 6.92
CA PRO A 139 10.31 -14.29 7.02
C PRO A 139 10.75 -13.90 8.43
N ASP A 140 11.54 -14.75 9.05
CA ASP A 140 12.22 -14.46 10.31
C ASP A 140 13.54 -13.73 10.01
N VAL A 141 13.66 -12.56 10.63
CA VAL A 141 14.81 -11.66 10.54
C VAL A 141 15.94 -12.02 11.49
N HIS A 142 15.71 -12.95 12.43
CA HIS A 142 16.68 -13.48 13.38
C HIS A 142 17.38 -14.76 12.91
N TYR A 143 16.78 -15.48 11.95
CA TYR A 143 17.27 -16.76 11.47
C TYR A 143 18.12 -16.61 10.21
N THR A 144 18.73 -17.71 9.76
CA THR A 144 19.76 -17.91 8.70
C THR A 144 19.39 -17.45 7.28
N ALA A 145 18.66 -16.35 7.12
CA ALA A 145 18.49 -15.69 5.83
C ALA A 145 19.83 -15.13 5.34
N HIS A 146 20.09 -15.26 4.04
CA HIS A 146 21.28 -14.69 3.45
C HIS A 146 21.29 -13.15 3.66
N PRO A 147 22.39 -12.54 4.15
CA PRO A 147 22.40 -11.12 4.56
C PRO A 147 21.94 -10.15 3.47
N THR A 148 22.27 -10.43 2.21
CA THR A 148 21.86 -9.59 1.07
C THR A 148 20.36 -9.68 0.79
N THR A 149 19.76 -10.87 0.92
CA THR A 149 18.32 -11.09 0.72
C THR A 149 17.52 -10.38 1.80
N LEU A 150 17.98 -10.46 3.06
CA LEU A 150 17.37 -9.75 4.19
C LEU A 150 17.48 -8.22 4.03
N LEU A 151 18.64 -7.72 3.61
CA LEU A 151 18.83 -6.30 3.34
C LEU A 151 17.89 -5.81 2.23
N LEU A 152 17.75 -6.58 1.15
CA LEU A 152 16.86 -6.25 0.05
C LEU A 152 15.40 -6.23 0.50
N LEU A 153 14.97 -7.20 1.32
CA LEU A 153 13.64 -7.20 1.91
C LEU A 153 13.39 -5.95 2.77
N ARG A 154 14.37 -5.56 3.60
CA ARG A 154 14.29 -4.35 4.44
C ARG A 154 14.10 -3.09 3.58
N ILE A 155 14.89 -2.95 2.52
CA ILE A 155 14.83 -1.78 1.63
C ILE A 155 13.48 -1.73 0.90
N LEU A 156 13.05 -2.85 0.29
CA LEU A 156 11.79 -2.93 -0.46
C LEU A 156 10.56 -2.71 0.44
N SER A 157 10.55 -3.31 1.63
CA SER A 157 9.46 -3.11 2.59
C SER A 157 9.41 -1.65 3.08
N THR A 158 10.57 -1.04 3.32
CA THR A 158 10.66 0.39 3.66
C THR A 158 10.09 1.25 2.54
N PHE A 159 10.41 0.94 1.29
CA PHE A 159 9.89 1.64 0.13
C PHE A 159 8.36 1.56 0.03
N ILE A 160 7.77 0.37 0.21
CA ILE A 160 6.31 0.19 0.18
C ILE A 160 5.61 1.04 1.24
N VAL A 161 6.13 1.04 2.47
CA VAL A 161 5.52 1.80 3.56
C VAL A 161 5.65 3.30 3.34
N ILE A 162 6.81 3.79 2.86
CA ILE A 162 6.95 5.19 2.44
C ILE A 162 5.94 5.51 1.33
N GLY A 163 5.80 4.62 0.35
CA GLY A 163 4.84 4.75 -0.75
C GLY A 163 3.38 4.78 -0.30
N LEU A 164 3.04 4.14 0.81
CA LEU A 164 1.70 4.19 1.42
C LEU A 164 1.50 5.45 2.28
N ILE A 165 2.53 5.84 3.04
CA ILE A 165 2.44 6.92 4.02
C ILE A 165 2.49 8.31 3.36
N VAL A 166 3.43 8.55 2.45
CA VAL A 166 3.63 9.87 1.83
C VAL A 166 2.36 10.39 1.16
N PRO A 167 1.63 9.58 0.35
CA PRO A 167 0.42 10.06 -0.29
C PRO A 167 -0.71 10.25 0.73
N MET A 168 -0.87 9.35 1.69
CA MET A 168 -1.90 9.47 2.73
C MET A 168 -1.72 10.74 3.59
N ILE A 169 -0.47 11.11 3.92
CA ILE A 169 -0.17 12.39 4.60
C ILE A 169 -0.63 13.60 3.77
N ARG A 170 -0.47 13.52 2.44
CA ARG A 170 -0.89 14.58 1.53
C ARG A 170 -2.39 14.80 1.57
N ASP A 171 -3.18 13.74 1.72
CA ASP A 171 -4.65 13.82 1.76
C ASP A 171 -5.17 14.48 3.03
N PHE A 172 -4.49 14.27 4.17
CA PHE A 172 -4.83 14.94 5.43
C PHE A 172 -4.40 16.41 5.52
N ARG A 173 -3.60 16.90 4.57
CA ARG A 173 -3.06 18.25 4.62
C ARG A 173 -4.16 19.31 4.49
N GLY A 174 -4.28 20.16 5.50
CA GLY A 174 -5.22 21.28 5.50
C GLY A 174 -6.68 20.91 5.82
N GLN A 175 -6.94 19.65 6.15
CA GLN A 175 -8.26 19.22 6.63
C GLN A 175 -8.38 19.44 8.15
N PRO A 176 -9.52 19.95 8.64
CA PRO A 176 -9.79 20.00 10.08
C PRO A 176 -10.07 18.58 10.58
N VAL A 177 -9.06 17.93 11.16
CA VAL A 177 -9.18 16.58 11.72
C VAL A 177 -9.44 16.66 13.22
N ASN A 178 -10.46 15.94 13.70
CA ASN A 178 -10.70 15.80 15.14
C ASN A 178 -9.51 15.06 15.80
N MET A 179 -9.08 15.51 16.98
CA MET A 179 -7.99 14.89 17.74
C MET A 179 -8.19 13.38 17.93
N PHE A 180 -9.42 12.95 18.17
CA PHE A 180 -9.76 11.53 18.30
C PHE A 180 -9.58 10.76 16.99
N ALA A 181 -9.97 11.34 15.85
CA ALA A 181 -9.75 10.73 14.54
C ALA A 181 -8.25 10.63 14.22
N LEU A 182 -7.46 11.65 14.59
CA LEU A 182 -6.01 11.65 14.40
C LEU A 182 -5.33 10.54 15.22
N LEU A 183 -5.81 10.27 16.44
CA LEU A 183 -5.34 9.15 17.26
C LEU A 183 -5.64 7.80 16.59
N ILE A 184 -6.87 7.58 16.12
CA ILE A 184 -7.26 6.34 15.43
C ILE A 184 -6.41 6.11 14.20
N VAL A 185 -6.26 7.14 13.36
CA VAL A 185 -5.43 7.09 12.15
C VAL A 185 -3.98 6.77 12.51
N THR A 186 -3.43 7.37 13.56
CA THR A 186 -2.07 7.06 14.03
C THR A 186 -1.92 5.59 14.46
N ILE A 187 -2.90 5.04 15.16
CA ILE A 187 -2.90 3.62 15.57
C ILE A 187 -2.99 2.72 14.33
N LEU A 188 -3.88 3.02 13.38
CA LEU A 188 -4.02 2.24 12.16
C LEU A 188 -2.70 2.20 11.35
N ILE A 189 -2.01 3.34 11.27
CA ILE A 189 -0.76 3.51 10.54
C ILE A 189 0.44 2.95 11.32
N SER A 190 0.29 2.70 12.62
CA SER A 190 1.34 2.04 13.39
C SER A 190 1.61 0.60 12.93
N ALA A 191 0.64 -0.06 12.29
CA ALA A 191 0.79 -1.43 11.78
C ALA A 191 1.91 -1.57 10.72
N PRO A 192 1.93 -0.80 9.61
CA PRO A 192 3.04 -0.85 8.66
C PRO A 192 4.38 -0.40 9.27
N PHE A 193 4.37 0.52 10.25
CA PHE A 193 5.58 0.86 10.99
C PHE A 193 6.09 -0.29 11.86
N ALA A 194 5.19 -1.06 12.48
CA ALA A 194 5.56 -2.20 13.31
C ALA A 194 6.33 -3.25 12.49
N LEU A 195 5.89 -3.48 11.24
CA LEU A 195 6.59 -4.35 10.31
C LEU A 195 8.02 -3.85 10.01
N ILE A 196 8.19 -2.57 9.69
CA ILE A 196 9.54 -2.00 9.45
C ILE A 196 10.40 -2.06 10.70
N SER A 197 9.83 -1.71 11.85
CA SER A 197 10.54 -1.71 13.11
C SER A 197 11.04 -3.11 13.45
N TYR A 198 10.20 -4.12 13.25
CA TYR A 198 10.58 -5.52 13.40
C TYR A 198 11.65 -5.92 12.38
N LEU A 199 11.53 -5.53 11.12
CA LEU A 199 12.50 -5.91 10.09
C LEU A 199 13.90 -5.33 10.35
N TRP A 200 13.99 -4.07 10.78
CA TRP A 200 15.27 -3.37 10.96
C TRP A 200 15.93 -3.62 12.31
N LEU A 201 15.15 -3.58 13.39
CA LEU A 201 15.66 -3.73 14.75
C LEU A 201 14.79 -4.71 15.55
N PRO A 202 14.92 -6.01 15.27
CA PRO A 202 13.97 -7.01 15.75
C PRO A 202 13.91 -7.11 17.28
N GLU A 203 15.04 -6.96 17.98
CA GLU A 203 15.09 -7.04 19.46
C GLU A 203 14.46 -5.83 20.16
N PHE A 204 14.47 -4.67 19.50
CA PHE A 204 13.97 -3.41 20.05
C PHE A 204 12.87 -2.80 19.16
N TRP A 205 12.11 -3.67 18.48
CA TRP A 205 11.12 -3.26 17.49
C TRP A 205 10.05 -2.35 18.10
N TYR A 206 9.68 -2.57 19.36
CA TYR A 206 8.74 -1.73 20.10
C TYR A 206 9.26 -0.31 20.36
N ALA A 207 10.57 -0.16 20.61
CA ALA A 207 11.19 1.14 20.81
C ALA A 207 11.22 1.91 19.49
N LEU A 208 11.60 1.24 18.39
CA LEU A 208 11.61 1.83 17.07
C LEU A 208 10.19 2.17 16.56
N LEU A 209 9.20 1.32 16.85
CA LEU A 209 7.79 1.55 16.55
C LEU A 209 7.27 2.77 17.29
N SER A 210 7.54 2.88 18.59
CA SER A 210 7.10 4.04 19.38
C SER A 210 7.74 5.33 18.86
N ALA A 211 9.01 5.31 18.48
CA ALA A 211 9.67 6.44 17.83
C ALA A 211 8.99 6.83 16.50
N PHE A 212 8.72 5.88 15.60
CA PHE A 212 8.01 6.16 14.33
C PHE A 212 6.59 6.67 14.57
N ALA A 213 5.85 6.07 15.49
CA ALA A 213 4.49 6.50 15.82
C ALA A 213 4.44 7.93 16.38
N VAL A 214 5.36 8.27 17.29
CA VAL A 214 5.48 9.63 17.84
C VAL A 214 5.87 10.63 16.76
N MET A 215 6.87 10.33 15.93
CA MET A 215 7.27 11.21 14.83
C MET A 215 6.12 11.43 13.84
N PHE A 216 5.41 10.36 13.47
CA PHE A 216 4.25 10.44 12.59
C PHE A 216 3.13 11.28 13.20
N PHE A 217 2.81 11.06 14.47
CA PHE A 217 1.80 11.83 15.20
C PHE A 217 2.15 13.33 15.27
N VAL A 218 3.39 13.67 15.61
CA VAL A 218 3.88 15.06 15.64
C VAL A 218 3.79 15.70 14.25
N MET A 219 4.21 14.98 13.20
CA MET A 219 4.10 15.46 11.82
C MET A 219 2.63 15.73 11.42
N MET A 220 1.71 14.84 11.78
CA MET A 220 0.27 15.02 11.53
C MET A 220 -0.30 16.23 12.29
N LEU A 221 0.12 16.48 13.53
CA LEU A 221 -0.26 17.67 14.29
C LEU A 221 0.20 18.97 13.62
N LEU A 222 1.42 18.99 13.07
CA LEU A 222 1.95 20.15 12.35
C LEU A 222 1.15 20.43 11.07
N LEU A 223 0.79 19.38 10.32
CA LEU A 223 0.06 19.51 9.07
C LEU A 223 -1.40 19.94 9.26
N THR A 224 -2.06 19.46 10.32
CA THR A 224 -3.45 19.80 10.63
C THR A 224 -3.60 21.21 11.24
N ARG A 225 -2.62 21.68 12.02
CA ARG A 225 -2.62 23.08 12.54
C ARG A 225 -2.46 24.14 11.45
N GLY A 226 -1.75 23.85 10.36
CA GLY A 226 -1.49 24.79 9.27
C GLY A 226 -2.73 25.27 8.50
N GLY A 227 -3.83 24.50 8.49
CA GLY A 227 -5.06 24.83 7.73
C GLY A 227 -5.90 25.97 8.35
N ASN A 228 -5.79 26.21 9.65
CA ASN A 228 -6.65 27.16 10.36
C ASN A 228 -6.24 28.64 10.21
N GLN A 229 -5.05 28.92 9.66
CA GLN A 229 -4.56 30.30 9.50
C GLN A 229 -5.11 30.98 8.24
N HIS A 230 -5.51 30.22 7.20
CA HIS A 230 -5.97 30.81 5.94
C HIS A 230 -7.45 31.20 5.88
N LYS A 231 -8.28 30.78 6.84
CA LYS A 231 -9.73 31.02 6.82
C LYS A 231 -10.18 32.31 7.54
N LYS A 232 -9.24 33.07 8.13
CA LYS A 232 -9.56 34.28 8.93
C LYS A 232 -9.47 35.62 8.19
N ILE A 233 -9.19 35.64 6.87
CA ILE A 233 -9.06 36.91 6.11
C ILE A 233 -10.01 36.92 4.91
N ARG A 234 -11.32 36.91 5.15
CA ARG A 234 -12.27 37.59 4.25
C ARG A 234 -13.32 38.28 5.11
N PRO A 235 -13.33 39.62 5.22
CA PRO A 235 -14.44 40.30 5.83
C PRO A 235 -15.72 39.98 5.04
N PRO A 236 -16.90 39.93 5.70
CA PRO A 236 -18.15 39.70 5.01
C PRO A 236 -18.36 40.82 3.99
N ILE A 237 -18.39 40.45 2.71
CA ILE A 237 -18.89 41.34 1.66
C ILE A 237 -20.36 41.60 2.01
N LYS A 238 -20.66 42.81 2.51
CA LYS A 238 -22.05 43.29 2.65
C LYS A 238 -22.69 43.16 1.27
N LYS A 239 -23.62 42.22 1.11
CA LYS A 239 -24.48 42.16 -0.07
C LYS A 239 -25.22 43.50 -0.18
N PRO A 240 -25.21 44.17 -1.35
CA PRO A 240 -26.08 45.31 -1.56
C PRO A 240 -27.53 44.87 -1.38
N SER A 241 -28.27 45.61 -0.57
CA SER A 241 -29.72 45.56 -0.44
C SER A 241 -30.35 45.52 -1.84
N THR A 242 -30.93 44.39 -2.22
CA THR A 242 -31.72 44.28 -3.44
C THR A 242 -33.11 44.84 -3.12
N ARG A 243 -33.35 46.04 -3.69
CA ARG A 243 -34.63 46.75 -3.78
C ARG A 243 -35.78 45.77 -4.14
N PRO A 244 -36.98 45.88 -3.54
CA PRO A 244 -38.09 45.03 -3.90
C PRO A 244 -38.56 45.32 -5.34
N LYS A 245 -38.63 44.27 -6.16
CA LYS A 245 -39.29 44.28 -7.47
C LYS A 245 -40.81 44.34 -7.25
N SER A 246 -41.39 45.55 -7.12
CA SER A 246 -42.85 45.72 -7.13
C SER A 246 -43.39 46.54 -8.30
N ALA A 247 -42.54 47.04 -9.20
CA ALA A 247 -42.98 47.92 -10.29
C ALA A 247 -43.13 47.25 -11.67
N ALA A 248 -42.54 46.08 -11.89
CA ALA A 248 -42.49 45.48 -13.24
C ALA A 248 -43.70 44.61 -13.61
N LYS A 249 -44.66 44.39 -12.71
CA LYS A 249 -45.85 43.56 -12.98
C LYS A 249 -47.10 44.37 -13.35
N LYS A 250 -46.98 45.70 -13.54
CA LYS A 250 -48.13 46.58 -13.82
C LYS A 250 -48.17 47.16 -15.23
N GLU A 251 -47.17 46.87 -16.08
CA GLU A 251 -47.13 47.35 -17.47
C GLU A 251 -47.45 46.25 -18.50
N GLU A 252 -47.53 44.97 -18.10
CA GLU A 252 -47.92 43.88 -19.01
C GLU A 252 -49.44 43.64 -19.07
N GLU A 253 -50.23 44.09 -18.08
CA GLU A 253 -51.69 43.91 -18.09
C GLU A 253 -52.44 45.01 -18.86
N THR A 254 -51.81 46.15 -19.17
CA THR A 254 -52.45 47.24 -19.94
C THR A 254 -52.27 47.15 -21.44
N LYS A 255 -51.51 46.17 -21.96
CA LYS A 255 -51.32 45.98 -23.41
C LYS A 255 -52.13 44.82 -24.00
N SER A 256 -52.82 44.01 -23.20
CA SER A 256 -53.62 42.88 -23.68
C SER A 256 -55.12 43.19 -23.82
N GLU A 257 -55.55 44.44 -23.61
CA GLU A 257 -56.96 44.86 -23.75
C GLU A 257 -57.24 45.74 -24.99
N GLU A 258 -56.27 45.93 -25.89
CA GLU A 258 -56.44 46.76 -27.11
C GLU A 258 -56.20 46.03 -28.46
N GLU A 259 -56.27 44.69 -28.52
CA GLU A 259 -56.36 43.94 -29.79
C GLU A 259 -57.58 43.01 -29.86
#